data_AF-A0A804K6J0-F1
#
_entry.id   AF-A0A804K6J0-F1
#
_cell.length_a   1.000
_cell.length_b   1.000
_cell.length_c   1.000
_cell.angle_alpha   90.00
_cell.angle_beta   90.00
_cell.angle_gamma   90.00
#
_symmetry.space_group_name_H-M   'P 1'
#
loop_
_entity.id
_entity.type
_entity.pdbx_description
1 polymer ?
#
loop_
_entity_poly.entity_id
_entity_poly.type
_entity_poly.pdbx_seq_one_letter_code
_entity_poly.pdbx_strand_id
1 'polypeptide(L)'
;MESTSFIRFLFLILAAVVLLLFTRSWIHLPSPAADELDLLDCNRFSSWCTSKNRIQTKQTTPSSSSSTTRSASSSSAAVRDHSDDVPRHPLDPLTLREISAARSILLSQPPFSSSPSSVIFHTLTLSEPDKSSVEAWSKGSPLPARRASVVARFKGESYALTVDLASGALTTLPIPASGFPTMTIEDMSSSTWAPLSDAAFNSTVLARGVRLSDVACLPISPGWYGEKEEGRRLIKVQCYSAEGTANFYMRPIEGLTVLLDMDTKEVVSISEQGRGIPIPKSAGTEYRYEAVAGFNDDPPRLGLKPISIEQPAGPSFEVEEGGHMVRWAGWEFHLKADARAGVVVSRVRARDPDTGEWRGVMHKGFVSELFVPYMDPTDAWYFKTYMDAGEYGFGLQAMPLVPLNDCPRNAHYMDGVFAAADGI
;
A
#
# COMPACT_ATOMS: atom_id res chain seq x y z
N MET A 1 -74.16 -11.34 -10.98
CA MET A 1 -72.77 -11.07 -10.52
C MET A 1 -72.65 -9.57 -10.33
N GLU A 2 -72.65 -9.14 -9.08
CA GLU A 2 -72.81 -7.72 -8.73
C GLU A 2 -71.54 -6.92 -9.06
N SER A 3 -71.74 -5.81 -9.78
CA SER A 3 -70.73 -4.82 -10.20
C SER A 3 -69.81 -4.35 -9.05
N THR A 4 -70.33 -4.37 -7.82
CA THR A 4 -69.61 -4.02 -6.58
C THR A 4 -68.49 -5.00 -6.22
N SER A 5 -68.60 -6.28 -6.60
CA SER A 5 -67.55 -7.28 -6.34
C SER A 5 -66.37 -7.14 -7.31
N PHE A 6 -66.63 -6.73 -8.55
CA PHE A 6 -65.59 -6.57 -9.57
C PHE A 6 -64.69 -5.36 -9.28
N ILE A 7 -65.27 -4.25 -8.84
CA ILE A 7 -64.53 -3.02 -8.48
C ILE A 7 -63.63 -3.26 -7.25
N ARG A 8 -64.12 -4.00 -6.25
CA ARG A 8 -63.30 -4.38 -5.08
C ARG A 8 -62.14 -5.29 -5.45
N PHE A 9 -62.36 -6.22 -6.38
CA PHE A 9 -61.31 -7.11 -6.87
C PHE A 9 -60.25 -6.35 -7.68
N LEU A 10 -60.68 -5.38 -8.50
CA LEU A 10 -59.79 -4.52 -9.27
C LEU A 10 -58.91 -3.64 -8.35
N PHE A 11 -59.49 -3.08 -7.27
CA PHE A 11 -58.74 -2.31 -6.28
C PHE A 11 -57.71 -3.15 -5.53
N LEU A 12 -58.04 -4.41 -5.17
CA LEU A 12 -57.10 -5.33 -4.52
C LEU A 12 -55.94 -5.72 -5.45
N ILE A 13 -56.21 -5.95 -6.74
CA ILE A 13 -55.17 -6.22 -7.73
C ILE A 13 -54.27 -5.00 -7.91
N LEU A 14 -54.85 -3.80 -8.03
CA LEU A 14 -54.07 -2.57 -8.19
C LEU A 14 -53.18 -2.30 -6.97
N ALA A 15 -53.70 -2.52 -5.76
CA ALA A 15 -52.94 -2.41 -4.52
C ALA A 15 -51.79 -3.43 -4.46
N ALA A 16 -52.02 -4.68 -4.88
CA ALA A 16 -50.99 -5.71 -4.94
C ALA A 16 -49.89 -5.39 -5.97
N VAL A 17 -50.26 -4.83 -7.12
CA VAL A 17 -49.30 -4.39 -8.15
C VAL A 17 -48.46 -3.21 -7.66
N VAL A 18 -49.06 -2.24 -6.96
CA VAL A 18 -48.32 -1.11 -6.36
C VAL A 18 -47.37 -1.61 -5.26
N LEU A 19 -47.80 -2.59 -4.45
CA LEU A 19 -46.95 -3.20 -3.41
C LEU A 19 -45.79 -4.01 -4.02
N LEU A 20 -46.03 -4.71 -5.15
CA LEU A 20 -44.99 -5.42 -5.91
C LEU A 20 -44.00 -4.46 -6.59
N LEU A 21 -44.48 -3.30 -7.07
CA LEU A 21 -43.60 -2.26 -7.64
C LEU A 21 -42.78 -1.56 -6.56
N PHE A 22 -43.34 -1.30 -5.37
CA PHE A 22 -42.60 -0.74 -4.24
C PHE A 22 -41.57 -1.73 -3.67
N THR A 23 -41.91 -3.01 -3.55
CA THR A 23 -40.97 -4.06 -3.07
C THR A 23 -39.89 -4.39 -4.11
N ARG A 24 -40.16 -4.31 -5.42
CA ARG A 24 -39.10 -4.40 -6.45
C ARG A 24 -38.20 -3.17 -6.53
N SER A 25 -38.67 -2.00 -6.13
CA SER A 25 -37.90 -0.74 -6.19
C SER A 25 -37.07 -0.47 -4.93
N TRP A 26 -37.35 -1.15 -3.81
CA TRP A 26 -36.68 -0.98 -2.52
C TRP A 26 -35.78 -2.15 -2.09
N ILE A 27 -35.70 -3.21 -2.89
CA ILE A 27 -34.79 -4.35 -2.65
C ILE A 27 -33.68 -4.31 -3.71
N HIS A 28 -32.75 -3.38 -3.54
CA HIS A 28 -31.37 -3.57 -4.01
C HIS A 28 -30.60 -4.28 -2.90
N LEU A 29 -30.81 -5.60 -2.78
CA LEU A 29 -29.87 -6.46 -2.08
C LEU A 29 -28.63 -6.60 -2.97
N PRO A 30 -27.40 -6.30 -2.49
CA PRO A 30 -26.20 -6.69 -3.20
C PRO A 30 -26.09 -8.22 -3.13
N SER A 31 -26.21 -8.88 -4.28
CA SER A 31 -25.86 -10.30 -4.44
C SER A 31 -24.33 -10.43 -4.40
N PRO A 32 -23.77 -11.53 -3.83
CA PRO A 32 -22.33 -11.67 -3.62
C PRO A 32 -21.59 -11.89 -4.93
N ALA A 33 -20.31 -11.51 -4.89
CA ALA A 33 -19.35 -11.41 -5.97
C ALA A 33 -19.34 -12.60 -6.94
N ALA A 34 -19.34 -12.27 -8.24
CA ALA A 34 -18.76 -13.09 -9.29
C ALA A 34 -17.72 -12.22 -10.01
N ASP A 35 -16.58 -12.82 -10.32
CA ASP A 35 -15.34 -12.27 -10.88
C ASP A 35 -14.39 -11.57 -9.89
N GLU A 36 -13.64 -12.41 -9.18
CA GLU A 36 -12.52 -12.08 -8.30
C GLU A 36 -11.23 -11.68 -9.05
N LEU A 37 -11.30 -11.45 -10.38
CA LEU A 37 -10.12 -11.12 -11.20
C LEU A 37 -9.97 -9.63 -11.58
N ASP A 38 -10.98 -8.79 -11.32
CA ASP A 38 -10.98 -7.36 -11.74
C ASP A 38 -10.69 -6.37 -10.60
N LEU A 39 -10.34 -6.86 -9.40
CA LEU A 39 -10.07 -6.03 -8.21
C LEU A 39 -8.59 -5.75 -7.93
N LEU A 40 -7.67 -6.29 -8.74
CA LEU A 40 -6.22 -6.13 -8.55
C LEU A 40 -5.57 -5.06 -9.43
N ASP A 41 -6.30 -4.40 -10.33
CA ASP A 41 -5.72 -3.43 -11.27
C ASP A 41 -6.27 -2.00 -11.10
N CYS A 42 -6.42 -1.56 -9.85
CA CYS A 42 -6.79 -0.18 -9.51
C CYS A 42 -5.89 0.37 -8.41
N ASN A 43 -4.69 0.81 -8.81
CA ASN A 43 -3.85 1.63 -7.95
C ASN A 43 -4.57 2.98 -7.70
N ARG A 44 -4.84 3.32 -6.43
CA ARG A 44 -5.75 4.37 -5.95
C ARG A 44 -5.37 5.83 -6.30
N PHE A 45 -4.47 6.04 -7.25
CA PHE A 45 -4.01 7.38 -7.69
C PHE A 45 -4.21 7.65 -9.18
N SER A 46 -4.97 6.82 -9.89
CA SER A 46 -5.38 7.08 -11.27
C SER A 46 -6.52 8.11 -11.33
N SER A 47 -6.28 9.24 -12.00
CA SER A 47 -7.27 10.30 -12.25
C SER A 47 -8.41 9.89 -13.20
N TRP A 48 -8.47 8.62 -13.63
CA TRP A 48 -9.40 8.17 -14.66
C TRP A 48 -10.65 7.43 -14.14
N CYS A 49 -10.86 7.35 -12.82
CA CYS A 49 -12.04 6.66 -12.27
C CYS A 49 -13.18 7.57 -11.78
N THR A 50 -13.13 8.89 -12.01
CA THR A 50 -14.26 9.79 -11.72
C THR A 50 -14.91 10.30 -13.00
N SER A 51 -15.76 9.47 -13.61
CA SER A 51 -16.80 9.91 -14.53
C SER A 51 -17.83 8.81 -14.74
N LYS A 52 -18.89 8.82 -13.92
CA LYS A 52 -20.16 8.15 -14.27
C LYS A 52 -21.24 9.22 -14.31
N ASN A 53 -21.56 9.67 -15.53
CA ASN A 53 -22.93 9.83 -16.03
C ASN A 53 -22.90 10.54 -17.39
N ARG A 54 -23.33 9.86 -18.46
CA ARG A 54 -24.48 10.29 -19.27
C ARG A 54 -24.77 9.28 -20.38
N ILE A 55 -26.02 8.82 -20.39
CA ILE A 55 -26.72 8.09 -21.43
C ILE A 55 -26.67 8.89 -22.76
N GLN A 56 -26.29 8.26 -23.88
CA GLN A 56 -26.99 8.50 -25.14
C GLN A 56 -26.73 7.45 -26.24
N THR A 57 -27.81 7.20 -26.95
CA THR A 57 -28.13 6.20 -27.97
C THR A 57 -27.42 6.45 -29.32
N LYS A 58 -27.18 5.36 -30.06
CA LYS A 58 -26.76 5.31 -31.49
C LYS A 58 -27.58 6.23 -32.41
N GLN A 59 -26.93 6.96 -33.34
CA GLN A 59 -27.02 6.74 -34.82
C GLN A 59 -26.26 7.80 -35.68
N THR A 60 -25.43 7.27 -36.62
CA THR A 60 -25.16 7.65 -38.04
C THR A 60 -24.55 9.01 -38.50
N THR A 61 -23.37 8.84 -39.14
CA THR A 61 -22.84 9.43 -40.43
C THR A 61 -22.21 10.84 -40.49
N PRO A 62 -21.26 11.06 -41.44
CA PRO A 62 -20.04 11.83 -41.20
C PRO A 62 -20.03 13.21 -41.87
N SER A 63 -19.31 14.17 -41.27
CA SER A 63 -18.80 15.32 -42.01
C SER A 63 -17.52 15.87 -41.39
N SER A 64 -16.62 16.21 -42.28
CA SER A 64 -15.26 16.72 -42.09
C SER A 64 -15.21 18.07 -41.39
N SER A 65 -14.36 18.20 -40.37
CA SER A 65 -13.56 19.42 -40.19
C SER A 65 -12.31 19.13 -39.35
N SER A 66 -11.17 19.41 -39.96
CA SER A 66 -9.84 19.32 -39.38
C SER A 66 -9.68 20.34 -38.25
N SER A 67 -9.50 19.86 -37.02
CA SER A 67 -8.90 20.63 -35.94
C SER A 67 -7.81 19.78 -35.29
N THR A 68 -6.56 20.16 -35.56
CA THR A 68 -5.36 19.52 -35.05
C THR A 68 -5.24 19.82 -33.56
N THR A 69 -5.92 19.03 -32.74
CA THR A 69 -5.63 18.96 -31.30
C THR A 69 -4.43 18.04 -31.14
N ARG A 70 -3.26 18.63 -30.90
CA ARG A 70 -2.09 17.93 -30.39
C ARG A 70 -2.47 17.36 -29.01
N SER A 71 -2.90 16.11 -29.01
CA SER A 71 -2.88 15.25 -27.84
C SER A 71 -1.45 15.27 -27.29
N ALA A 72 -1.25 15.93 -26.16
CA ALA A 72 -0.08 15.72 -25.34
C ALA A 72 -0.20 14.28 -24.85
N SER A 73 0.54 13.38 -25.48
CA SER A 73 0.77 12.04 -24.94
C SER A 73 1.46 12.21 -23.60
N SER A 74 0.69 12.13 -22.50
CA SER A 74 1.22 11.75 -21.21
C SER A 74 1.94 10.43 -21.41
N SER A 75 3.27 10.45 -21.47
CA SER A 75 4.05 9.25 -21.30
C SER A 75 3.85 8.83 -19.84
N SER A 76 2.82 8.02 -19.58
CA SER A 76 2.88 7.13 -18.44
C SER A 76 4.18 6.36 -18.63
N ALA A 77 5.09 6.45 -17.65
CA ALA A 77 6.26 5.58 -17.64
C ALA A 77 5.72 4.17 -17.87
N ALA A 78 6.14 3.51 -18.95
CA ALA A 78 5.68 2.17 -19.25
C ALA A 78 6.04 1.31 -18.04
N VAL A 79 5.03 0.70 -17.42
CA VAL A 79 5.26 -0.23 -16.31
C VAL A 79 6.21 -1.30 -16.82
N ARG A 80 7.36 -1.43 -16.16
CA ARG A 80 8.34 -2.43 -16.53
C ARG A 80 7.77 -3.81 -16.19
N ASP A 81 7.81 -4.72 -17.16
CA ASP A 81 7.47 -6.11 -16.92
C ASP A 81 8.66 -6.81 -16.23
N HIS A 82 8.42 -7.32 -15.02
CA HIS A 82 9.41 -8.01 -14.18
C HIS A 82 9.31 -9.55 -14.28
N SER A 83 8.43 -10.09 -15.12
CA SER A 83 8.16 -11.53 -15.21
C SER A 83 9.33 -12.36 -15.74
N ASP A 84 10.23 -11.73 -16.50
CA ASP A 84 11.44 -12.31 -17.10
C ASP A 84 12.73 -11.95 -16.37
N ASP A 85 12.65 -11.21 -15.25
CA ASP A 85 13.84 -10.82 -14.50
C ASP A 85 14.58 -12.04 -13.92
N VAL A 86 15.91 -11.97 -13.97
CA VAL A 86 16.83 -12.97 -13.43
C VAL A 86 17.84 -12.30 -12.51
N PRO A 87 18.24 -12.94 -11.39
CA PRO A 87 19.25 -12.36 -10.52
C PRO A 87 20.60 -12.33 -11.24
N ARG A 88 21.30 -11.20 -11.18
CA ARG A 88 22.62 -10.98 -11.81
C ARG A 88 23.73 -10.78 -10.79
N HIS A 89 23.37 -10.40 -9.57
CA HIS A 89 24.25 -10.19 -8.44
C HIS A 89 23.74 -10.94 -7.20
N PRO A 90 24.61 -11.47 -6.31
CA PRO A 90 24.19 -12.22 -5.12
C PRO A 90 23.22 -11.47 -4.18
N LEU A 91 23.28 -10.14 -4.19
CA LEU A 91 22.45 -9.26 -3.35
C LEU A 91 21.18 -8.76 -4.03
N ASP A 92 20.94 -9.10 -5.30
CA ASP A 92 19.71 -8.70 -6.01
C ASP A 92 18.47 -9.21 -5.28
N PRO A 93 17.39 -8.41 -5.19
CA PRO A 93 16.14 -8.84 -4.57
C PRO A 93 15.62 -10.14 -5.22
N LEU A 94 14.71 -10.83 -4.54
CA LEU A 94 14.05 -11.99 -5.15
C LEU A 94 13.31 -11.53 -6.41
N THR A 95 13.45 -12.26 -7.51
CA THR A 95 12.62 -12.02 -8.70
C THR A 95 11.21 -12.56 -8.49
N LEU A 96 10.25 -12.16 -9.34
CA LEU A 96 8.87 -12.69 -9.27
C LEU A 96 8.82 -14.22 -9.33
N ARG A 97 9.71 -14.84 -10.13
CA ARG A 97 9.84 -16.30 -10.21
C ARG A 97 10.38 -16.90 -8.92
N GLU A 98 11.37 -16.26 -8.30
CA GLU A 98 11.92 -16.72 -7.02
C GLU A 98 10.91 -16.56 -5.87
N ILE A 99 10.13 -15.47 -5.85
CA ILE A 99 9.03 -15.24 -4.91
C ILE A 99 7.97 -16.35 -5.07
N SER A 100 7.50 -16.57 -6.30
CA SER A 100 6.50 -17.60 -6.62
C SER A 100 6.97 -19.01 -6.27
N ALA A 101 8.25 -19.32 -6.51
CA ALA A 101 8.87 -20.59 -6.14
C ALA A 101 8.94 -20.76 -4.62
N ALA A 102 9.42 -19.74 -3.88
CA ALA A 102 9.49 -19.77 -2.43
C ALA A 102 8.12 -19.98 -1.79
N ARG A 103 7.10 -19.26 -2.26
CA ARG A 103 5.70 -19.43 -1.88
C ARG A 103 5.25 -20.87 -2.12
N SER A 104 5.43 -21.38 -3.33
CA SER A 104 4.97 -22.73 -3.71
C SER A 104 5.63 -23.82 -2.87
N ILE A 105 6.93 -23.70 -2.61
CA ILE A 105 7.68 -24.60 -1.73
C ILE A 105 7.08 -24.56 -0.32
N LEU A 106 6.92 -23.37 0.27
CA LEU A 106 6.40 -23.23 1.63
C LEU A 106 5.00 -23.85 1.76
N LEU A 107 4.09 -23.50 0.84
CA LEU A 107 2.69 -23.94 0.86
C LEU A 107 2.55 -25.45 0.61
N SER A 108 3.55 -26.11 0.02
CA SER A 108 3.55 -27.56 -0.18
C SER A 108 3.95 -28.37 1.06
N GLN A 109 4.55 -27.73 2.07
CA GLN A 109 5.13 -28.39 3.23
C GLN A 109 4.21 -28.32 4.46
N PRO A 110 4.21 -29.32 5.35
CA PRO A 110 3.56 -29.22 6.66
C PRO A 110 4.18 -28.10 7.52
N PRO A 111 3.40 -27.39 8.34
CA PRO A 111 1.95 -27.52 8.53
C PRO A 111 1.10 -26.77 7.48
N PHE A 112 1.73 -25.96 6.62
CA PHE A 112 1.08 -25.04 5.69
C PHE A 112 0.22 -25.72 4.63
N SER A 113 0.64 -26.89 4.16
CA SER A 113 -0.10 -27.70 3.17
C SER A 113 -1.50 -28.13 3.65
N SER A 114 -1.77 -28.07 4.95
CA SER A 114 -3.11 -28.38 5.49
C SER A 114 -4.15 -27.29 5.18
N SER A 115 -3.74 -26.05 4.94
CA SER A 115 -4.62 -24.97 4.50
C SER A 115 -3.82 -23.83 3.86
N PRO A 116 -3.34 -23.99 2.62
CA PRO A 116 -2.44 -23.03 1.99
C PRO A 116 -3.01 -21.60 1.90
N SER A 117 -4.32 -21.46 1.71
CA SER A 117 -5.00 -20.15 1.65
C SER A 117 -5.08 -19.43 3.00
N SER A 118 -4.76 -20.10 4.11
CA SER A 118 -4.72 -19.50 5.45
C SER A 118 -3.33 -18.98 5.83
N VAL A 119 -2.34 -19.08 4.94
CA VAL A 119 -0.98 -18.58 5.16
C VAL A 119 -0.93 -17.11 4.75
N ILE A 120 -0.50 -16.26 5.67
CA ILE A 120 -0.30 -14.83 5.44
C ILE A 120 1.18 -14.52 5.50
N PHE A 121 1.75 -14.03 4.41
CA PHE A 121 3.15 -13.63 4.31
C PHE A 121 3.31 -12.20 4.82
N HIS A 122 4.05 -12.02 5.91
CA HIS A 122 4.45 -10.70 6.42
C HIS A 122 5.80 -10.26 5.87
N THR A 123 6.62 -11.21 5.45
CA THR A 123 7.89 -10.98 4.79
C THR A 123 8.17 -12.14 3.85
N LEU A 124 8.58 -11.83 2.62
CA LEU A 124 9.11 -12.78 1.65
C LEU A 124 10.18 -12.04 0.83
N THR A 125 11.41 -12.04 1.34
CA THR A 125 12.54 -11.29 0.77
C THR A 125 13.77 -12.18 0.63
N LEU A 126 14.83 -11.68 -0.01
CA LEU A 126 16.10 -12.40 -0.09
C LEU A 126 16.68 -12.61 1.33
N SER A 127 16.97 -13.86 1.67
CA SER A 127 17.95 -14.16 2.72
C SER A 127 19.34 -13.93 2.14
N GLU A 128 19.92 -12.76 2.42
CA GLU A 128 21.21 -12.37 1.85
C GLU A 128 22.31 -13.40 2.18
N PRO A 129 23.19 -13.75 1.21
CA PRO A 129 24.32 -14.64 1.47
C PRO A 129 25.30 -14.04 2.49
N ASP A 130 26.10 -14.90 3.11
CA ASP A 130 27.18 -14.45 3.99
C ASP A 130 28.10 -13.44 3.31
N LYS A 131 28.54 -12.44 4.07
CA LYS A 131 29.42 -11.36 3.60
C LYS A 131 30.64 -11.89 2.84
N SER A 132 31.29 -12.95 3.34
CA SER A 132 32.46 -13.57 2.71
C SER A 132 32.14 -14.17 1.34
N SER A 133 30.96 -14.79 1.18
CA SER A 133 30.50 -15.33 -0.10
C SER A 133 30.27 -14.23 -1.13
N VAL A 134 29.70 -13.09 -0.71
CA VAL A 134 29.52 -11.92 -1.57
C VAL A 134 30.87 -11.30 -1.93
N GLU A 135 31.79 -11.17 -0.97
CA GLU A 135 33.15 -10.65 -1.16
C GLU A 135 33.99 -11.48 -2.13
N ALA A 136 33.88 -12.81 -2.05
CA ALA A 136 34.57 -13.72 -2.95
C ALA A 136 33.93 -13.81 -4.35
N TRP A 137 32.65 -13.44 -4.50
CA TRP A 137 31.95 -13.51 -5.77
C TRP A 137 32.41 -12.42 -6.75
N SER A 138 32.54 -12.82 -8.02
CA SER A 138 32.85 -11.95 -9.14
C SER A 138 31.86 -12.18 -10.28
N LYS A 139 31.60 -11.12 -11.06
CA LYS A 139 30.69 -11.20 -12.21
C LYS A 139 31.13 -12.31 -13.18
N GLY A 140 30.18 -13.15 -13.57
CA GLY A 140 30.43 -14.35 -14.40
C GLY A 140 30.64 -15.63 -13.61
N SER A 141 30.89 -15.55 -12.30
CA SER A 141 30.87 -16.73 -11.42
C SER A 141 29.43 -17.16 -11.11
N PRO A 142 29.17 -18.45 -10.85
CA PRO A 142 27.88 -18.92 -10.37
C PRO A 142 27.43 -18.14 -9.13
N LEU A 143 26.14 -17.84 -9.04
CA LEU A 143 25.58 -17.20 -7.86
C LEU A 143 25.66 -18.14 -6.65
N PRO A 144 25.90 -17.62 -5.43
CA PRO A 144 25.67 -18.36 -4.21
C PRO A 144 24.22 -18.89 -4.14
N ALA A 145 23.99 -19.91 -3.32
CA ALA A 145 22.66 -20.46 -3.10
C ALA A 145 21.65 -19.35 -2.76
N ARG A 146 20.60 -19.23 -3.59
CA ARG A 146 19.53 -18.27 -3.42
C ARG A 146 18.53 -18.81 -2.40
N ARG A 147 18.26 -18.03 -1.35
CA ARG A 147 17.32 -18.39 -0.29
C ARG A 147 16.35 -17.25 -0.05
N ALA A 148 15.09 -17.57 0.23
CA ALA A 148 14.11 -16.60 0.69
C ALA A 148 14.05 -16.60 2.22
N SER A 149 14.07 -15.43 2.86
CA SER A 149 13.71 -15.22 4.25
C SER A 149 12.21 -14.96 4.34
N VAL A 150 11.52 -15.74 5.14
CA VAL A 150 10.06 -15.72 5.26
C VAL A 150 9.65 -15.47 6.70
N VAL A 151 8.76 -14.51 6.89
CA VAL A 151 7.94 -14.42 8.11
C VAL A 151 6.50 -14.60 7.69
N ALA A 152 5.86 -15.66 8.17
CA ALA A 152 4.49 -15.99 7.83
C ALA A 152 3.65 -16.20 9.09
N ARG A 153 2.35 -15.90 9.00
CA ARG A 153 1.37 -16.30 10.00
C ARG A 153 0.50 -17.42 9.45
N PHE A 154 0.24 -18.42 10.28
CA PHE A 154 -0.63 -19.54 9.94
C PHE A 154 -1.39 -19.99 11.18
N LYS A 155 -2.73 -19.98 11.10
CA LYS A 155 -3.64 -20.38 12.20
C LYS A 155 -3.33 -19.67 13.54
N GLY A 156 -2.99 -18.38 13.47
CA GLY A 156 -2.70 -17.54 14.65
C GLY A 156 -1.26 -17.60 15.16
N GLU A 157 -0.43 -18.51 14.64
CA GLU A 157 0.99 -18.63 15.00
C GLU A 157 1.89 -17.93 13.98
N SER A 158 3.04 -17.44 14.45
CA SER A 158 4.06 -16.84 13.59
C SER A 158 5.20 -17.83 13.34
N TYR A 159 5.68 -17.86 12.10
CA TYR A 159 6.76 -18.72 11.66
C TYR A 159 7.83 -17.83 11.01
N ALA A 160 9.09 -17.97 11.45
CA ALA A 160 10.25 -17.40 10.78
C ALA A 160 11.04 -18.54 10.13
N LEU A 161 11.30 -18.45 8.84
CA LEU A 161 11.85 -19.55 8.04
C LEU A 161 12.82 -19.03 6.98
N THR A 162 13.71 -19.90 6.52
CA THR A 162 14.37 -19.73 5.23
C THR A 162 13.95 -20.85 4.27
N VAL A 163 13.77 -20.49 3.00
CA VAL A 163 13.46 -21.40 1.90
C VAL A 163 14.64 -21.44 0.95
N ASP A 164 15.29 -22.58 0.79
CA ASP A 164 16.34 -22.77 -0.21
C ASP A 164 15.70 -23.07 -1.57
N LEU A 165 15.87 -22.17 -2.55
CA LEU A 165 15.13 -22.23 -3.81
C LEU A 165 15.58 -23.37 -4.72
N ALA A 166 16.81 -23.85 -4.56
CA ALA A 166 17.36 -24.92 -5.38
C ALA A 166 16.97 -26.30 -4.85
N SER A 167 17.08 -26.50 -3.53
CA SER A 167 16.81 -27.79 -2.88
C SER A 167 15.36 -27.94 -2.41
N GLY A 168 14.61 -26.84 -2.29
CA GLY A 168 13.28 -26.83 -1.66
C GLY A 168 13.32 -27.01 -0.13
N ALA A 169 14.52 -26.95 0.48
CA ALA A 169 14.67 -27.17 1.91
C ALA A 169 14.13 -25.98 2.72
N LEU A 170 13.37 -26.29 3.78
CA LEU A 170 12.91 -25.32 4.76
C LEU A 170 13.79 -25.39 6.01
N THR A 171 14.26 -24.23 6.49
CA THR A 171 14.93 -24.12 7.79
C THR A 171 14.11 -23.20 8.68
N THR A 172 13.69 -23.69 9.85
CA THR A 172 12.99 -22.86 10.84
C THR A 172 14.00 -22.00 11.60
N LEU A 173 13.66 -20.73 11.79
CA LEU A 173 14.43 -19.76 12.55
C LEU A 173 13.74 -19.51 13.91
N PRO A 174 14.51 -19.14 14.95
CA PRO A 174 13.93 -18.72 16.21
C PRO A 174 13.02 -17.50 16.03
N ILE A 175 11.83 -17.56 16.64
CA ILE A 175 10.93 -16.41 16.77
C ILE A 175 11.10 -15.78 18.17
N PRO A 176 11.01 -14.45 18.31
CA PRO A 176 10.96 -13.81 19.61
C PRO A 176 9.77 -14.31 20.44
N ALA A 177 9.91 -14.34 21.77
CA ALA A 177 8.84 -14.76 22.68
C ALA A 177 7.65 -13.77 22.72
N SER A 178 7.87 -12.53 22.26
CA SER A 178 6.91 -11.43 22.29
C SER A 178 6.99 -10.59 21.02
N GLY A 179 5.91 -9.86 20.73
CA GLY A 179 5.79 -9.03 19.54
C GLY A 179 5.18 -9.76 18.36
N PHE A 180 4.88 -9.00 17.31
CA PHE A 180 4.26 -9.51 16.09
C PHE A 180 5.06 -9.08 14.85
N PRO A 181 4.88 -9.78 13.72
CA PRO A 181 5.45 -9.35 12.45
C PRO A 181 4.95 -7.97 12.01
N THR A 182 5.71 -7.33 11.11
CA THR A 182 5.30 -6.14 10.35
C THR A 182 3.92 -6.34 9.74
N MET A 183 3.06 -5.32 9.82
CA MET A 183 1.72 -5.37 9.23
C MET A 183 1.81 -5.47 7.71
N THR A 184 0.93 -6.26 7.12
CA THR A 184 0.78 -6.27 5.65
C THR A 184 -0.06 -5.07 5.19
N ILE A 185 -0.03 -4.77 3.89
CA ILE A 185 -0.91 -3.75 3.31
C ILE A 185 -2.38 -4.14 3.49
N GLU A 186 -2.69 -5.42 3.48
CA GLU A 186 -4.02 -6.00 3.70
C GLU A 186 -4.46 -5.89 5.16
N ASP A 187 -3.55 -6.08 6.13
CA ASP A 187 -3.81 -5.80 7.55
C ASP A 187 -4.22 -4.34 7.73
N MET A 188 -3.45 -3.40 7.17
CA MET A 188 -3.74 -1.97 7.24
C MET A 188 -5.04 -1.61 6.52
N SER A 189 -5.23 -2.12 5.31
CA SER A 189 -6.41 -1.82 4.50
C SER A 189 -7.68 -2.36 5.15
N SER A 190 -7.66 -3.59 5.65
CA SER A 190 -8.82 -4.17 6.33
C SER A 190 -9.12 -3.47 7.66
N SER A 191 -8.09 -3.15 8.45
CA SER A 191 -8.25 -2.44 9.72
C SER A 191 -8.81 -1.02 9.55
N THR A 192 -8.54 -0.38 8.42
CA THR A 192 -9.08 0.94 8.09
C THR A 192 -10.62 0.93 8.01
N TRP A 193 -11.21 -0.14 7.48
CA TRP A 193 -12.66 -0.20 7.22
C TRP A 193 -13.43 -1.03 8.26
N ALA A 194 -12.76 -1.92 8.99
CA ALA A 194 -13.39 -2.79 9.98
C ALA A 194 -14.29 -2.08 11.00
N PRO A 195 -13.96 -0.87 11.51
CA PRO A 195 -14.84 -0.16 12.46
C PRO A 195 -16.26 0.10 11.93
N LEU A 196 -16.44 0.27 10.61
CA LEU A 196 -17.76 0.55 10.01
C LEU A 196 -18.73 -0.63 10.09
N SER A 197 -18.24 -1.83 10.43
CA SER A 197 -19.11 -2.98 10.71
C SER A 197 -19.80 -2.89 12.07
N ASP A 198 -19.29 -2.05 12.99
CA ASP A 198 -19.81 -1.90 14.33
C ASP A 198 -20.88 -0.79 14.40
N ALA A 199 -22.08 -1.16 14.87
CA ALA A 199 -23.21 -0.23 14.94
C ALA A 199 -23.02 0.88 15.98
N ALA A 200 -22.28 0.61 17.07
CA ALA A 200 -21.98 1.62 18.09
C ALA A 200 -20.98 2.65 17.54
N PHE A 201 -19.94 2.21 16.82
CA PHE A 201 -19.03 3.11 16.11
C PHE A 201 -19.79 4.01 15.12
N ASN A 202 -20.65 3.43 14.28
CA ASN A 202 -21.42 4.20 13.30
C ASN A 202 -22.34 5.24 13.96
N SER A 203 -23.02 4.85 15.04
CA SER A 203 -23.88 5.76 15.82
C SER A 203 -23.07 6.92 16.43
N THR A 204 -21.86 6.61 16.89
CA THR A 204 -20.92 7.55 17.51
C THR A 204 -20.41 8.61 16.54
N VAL A 205 -20.10 8.20 15.31
CA VAL A 205 -19.69 9.08 14.21
C VAL A 205 -20.86 9.97 13.75
N LEU A 206 -22.03 9.39 13.55
CA LEU A 206 -23.24 10.12 13.15
C LEU A 206 -23.66 11.16 14.21
N ALA A 207 -23.55 10.81 15.49
CA ALA A 207 -23.84 11.73 16.60
C ALA A 207 -22.88 12.94 16.65
N ARG A 208 -21.69 12.84 16.03
CA ARG A 208 -20.73 13.94 15.85
C ARG A 208 -20.95 14.73 14.56
N GLY A 209 -22.00 14.41 13.80
CA GLY A 209 -22.38 15.11 12.58
C GLY A 209 -21.57 14.74 11.34
N VAL A 210 -20.83 13.63 11.37
CA VAL A 210 -20.05 13.14 10.22
C VAL A 210 -20.86 12.06 9.50
N ARG A 211 -21.04 12.18 8.18
CA ARG A 211 -21.63 11.11 7.37
C ARG A 211 -20.62 9.97 7.26
N LEU A 212 -21.09 8.72 7.33
CA LEU A 212 -20.21 7.55 7.19
C LEU A 212 -19.43 7.54 5.86
N SER A 213 -20.01 8.13 4.79
CA SER A 213 -19.35 8.32 3.49
C SER A 213 -18.15 9.26 3.51
N ASP A 214 -18.02 10.10 4.54
CA ASP A 214 -16.98 11.10 4.69
C ASP A 214 -16.01 10.73 5.83
N VAL A 215 -16.06 9.49 6.32
CA VAL A 215 -15.12 8.98 7.32
C VAL A 215 -13.87 8.47 6.63
N ALA A 216 -12.73 8.97 7.06
CA ALA A 216 -11.42 8.38 6.76
C ALA A 216 -10.80 7.90 8.06
N CYS A 217 -10.31 6.67 8.12
CA CYS A 217 -9.71 6.11 9.32
C CYS A 217 -8.25 5.71 9.07
N LEU A 218 -7.45 5.69 10.13
CA LEU A 218 -6.06 5.26 10.10
C LEU A 218 -5.82 4.24 11.21
N PRO A 219 -5.29 3.05 10.87
CA PRO A 219 -4.84 2.07 11.84
C PRO A 219 -3.45 2.45 12.37
N ILE A 220 -3.31 2.51 13.69
CA ILE A 220 -2.12 2.99 14.40
C ILE A 220 -1.66 1.91 15.38
N SER A 221 -0.39 1.53 15.30
CA SER A 221 0.22 0.57 16.21
C SER A 221 0.08 1.04 17.67
N PRO A 222 -0.34 0.17 18.60
CA PRO A 222 -0.60 0.57 19.98
C PRO A 222 0.65 0.55 20.87
N GLY A 223 1.80 0.10 20.36
CA GLY A 223 2.98 -0.17 21.18
C GLY A 223 2.71 -1.25 22.24
N TRP A 224 3.36 -1.13 23.41
CA TRP A 224 3.16 -2.03 24.55
C TRP A 224 3.10 -1.23 25.86
N TYR A 225 2.02 -1.40 26.62
CA TYR A 225 1.73 -0.65 27.85
C TYR A 225 1.29 -1.56 29.00
N GLY A 226 1.84 -2.78 29.05
CA GLY A 226 1.54 -3.81 30.03
C GLY A 226 0.76 -5.00 29.46
N GLU A 227 0.48 -5.98 30.31
CA GLU A 227 0.06 -7.33 29.91
C GLU A 227 -1.40 -7.43 29.41
N LYS A 228 -2.22 -6.39 29.63
CA LYS A 228 -3.67 -6.44 29.34
C LYS A 228 -3.99 -6.72 27.86
N GLU A 229 -3.12 -6.26 26.96
CA GLU A 229 -3.28 -6.34 25.51
C GLU A 229 -2.40 -7.44 24.88
N GLU A 230 -1.66 -8.21 25.69
CA GLU A 230 -0.78 -9.26 25.21
C GLU A 230 -1.54 -10.47 24.62
N GLY A 231 -0.85 -11.21 23.75
CA GLY A 231 -1.38 -12.41 23.11
C GLY A 231 -2.37 -12.13 21.97
N ARG A 232 -2.67 -10.86 21.66
CA ARG A 232 -3.58 -10.45 20.58
C ARG A 232 -2.93 -9.45 19.65
N ARG A 233 -3.20 -9.55 18.34
CA ARG A 233 -2.73 -8.61 17.33
C ARG A 233 -3.64 -7.39 17.28
N LEU A 234 -3.47 -6.50 18.26
CA LEU A 234 -4.33 -5.35 18.42
C LEU A 234 -3.80 -4.14 17.65
N ILE A 235 -4.74 -3.32 17.15
CA ILE A 235 -4.46 -2.05 16.50
C ILE A 235 -5.47 -0.99 16.92
N LYS A 236 -5.02 0.25 17.03
CA LYS A 236 -5.90 1.38 17.39
C LYS A 236 -6.25 2.16 16.14
N VAL A 237 -7.54 2.24 15.84
CA VAL A 237 -8.05 2.96 14.68
C VAL A 237 -8.59 4.31 15.13
N GLN A 238 -8.07 5.38 14.52
CA GLN A 238 -8.55 6.75 14.71
C GLN A 238 -9.07 7.30 13.40
N CYS A 239 -10.14 8.09 13.48
CA CYS A 239 -10.88 8.53 12.31
C CYS A 239 -10.97 10.04 12.21
N TYR A 240 -11.23 10.50 10.99
CA TYR A 240 -11.20 11.87 10.54
C TYR A 240 -12.41 12.12 9.64
N SER A 241 -12.80 13.38 9.50
CA SER A 241 -13.77 13.79 8.50
C SER A 241 -13.05 14.25 7.23
N ALA A 242 -13.31 13.56 6.11
CA ALA A 242 -12.85 13.93 4.78
C ALA A 242 -13.83 14.90 4.06
N GLU A 243 -14.89 15.36 4.74
CA GLU A 243 -15.87 16.24 4.12
C GLU A 243 -15.23 17.57 3.68
N GLY A 244 -15.39 17.92 2.41
CA GLY A 244 -14.98 19.21 1.87
C GLY A 244 -13.47 19.47 1.80
N THR A 245 -12.61 18.48 2.04
CA THR A 245 -11.15 18.61 1.86
C THR A 245 -10.49 17.25 1.69
N ALA A 246 -9.45 17.16 0.85
CA ALA A 246 -8.59 15.98 0.82
C ALA A 246 -7.70 15.84 2.08
N ASN A 247 -7.48 16.93 2.83
CA ASN A 247 -6.62 16.95 4.00
C ASN A 247 -7.39 16.57 5.28
N PHE A 248 -7.84 15.31 5.34
CA PHE A 248 -8.61 14.82 6.48
C PHE A 248 -7.80 14.84 7.79
N TYR A 249 -6.46 14.82 7.76
CA TYR A 249 -5.61 14.99 8.94
C TYR A 249 -5.89 16.26 9.74
N MET A 250 -6.33 17.34 9.06
CA MET A 250 -6.72 18.60 9.71
C MET A 250 -8.12 18.55 10.33
N ARG A 251 -8.84 17.44 10.20
CA ARG A 251 -10.23 17.26 10.68
C ARG A 251 -10.40 15.97 11.50
N PRO A 252 -9.61 15.76 12.57
CA PRO A 252 -9.73 14.58 13.41
C PRO A 252 -11.10 14.52 14.11
N ILE A 253 -11.63 13.30 14.25
CA ILE A 253 -12.74 13.00 15.15
C ILE A 253 -12.12 12.70 16.52
N GLU A 254 -11.69 13.77 17.20
CA GLU A 254 -10.96 13.66 18.47
C GLU A 254 -11.77 12.97 19.57
N GLY A 255 -11.04 12.32 20.47
CA GLY A 255 -11.62 11.58 21.59
C GLY A 255 -12.42 10.34 21.17
N LEU A 256 -12.18 9.81 19.97
CA LEU A 256 -12.71 8.53 19.51
C LEU A 256 -11.56 7.62 19.08
N THR A 257 -11.34 6.52 19.80
CA THR A 257 -10.34 5.52 19.44
C THR A 257 -10.97 4.13 19.48
N VAL A 258 -10.83 3.37 18.41
CA VAL A 258 -11.35 2.00 18.29
C VAL A 258 -10.19 1.03 18.46
N LEU A 259 -10.27 0.12 19.42
CA LEU A 259 -9.35 -1.00 19.53
C LEU A 259 -9.89 -2.16 18.70
N LEU A 260 -9.10 -2.62 17.73
CA LEU A 260 -9.46 -3.67 16.78
C LEU A 260 -8.50 -4.85 16.93
N ASP A 261 -9.02 -6.07 16.82
CA ASP A 261 -8.20 -7.27 16.65
C ASP A 261 -7.97 -7.52 15.15
N MET A 262 -6.72 -7.46 14.70
CA MET A 262 -6.38 -7.60 13.28
C MET A 262 -6.61 -9.02 12.75
N ASP A 263 -6.51 -10.05 13.60
CA ASP A 263 -6.68 -11.43 13.16
C ASP A 263 -8.17 -11.78 12.97
N THR A 264 -9.05 -11.32 13.86
CA THR A 264 -10.51 -11.55 13.74
C THR A 264 -11.26 -10.45 12.99
N LYS A 265 -10.64 -9.27 12.85
CA LYS A 265 -11.25 -8.04 12.30
C LYS A 265 -12.42 -7.51 13.14
N GLU A 266 -12.48 -7.88 14.41
CA GLU A 266 -13.55 -7.49 15.32
C GLU A 266 -13.14 -6.27 16.16
N VAL A 267 -14.13 -5.41 16.42
CA VAL A 267 -13.97 -4.30 17.37
C VAL A 267 -13.95 -4.85 18.79
N VAL A 268 -12.85 -4.63 19.49
CA VAL A 268 -12.64 -5.07 20.88
C VAL A 268 -13.24 -4.08 21.86
N SER A 269 -13.02 -2.79 21.62
CA SER A 269 -13.58 -1.71 22.45
C SER A 269 -13.55 -0.38 21.72
N ILE A 270 -14.45 0.52 22.10
CA ILE A 270 -14.49 1.90 21.62
C ILE A 270 -14.26 2.83 22.83
N SER A 271 -13.20 3.64 22.78
CA SER A 271 -12.94 4.69 23.75
C SER A 271 -13.50 6.02 23.23
N GLU A 272 -14.35 6.66 24.04
CA GLU A 272 -14.99 7.94 23.73
C GLU A 272 -14.60 9.05 24.73
N GLN A 273 -13.30 9.34 24.84
CA GLN A 273 -12.77 10.37 25.74
C GLN A 273 -12.65 11.72 25.04
N GLY A 274 -13.77 12.42 24.85
CA GLY A 274 -13.74 13.76 24.23
C GLY A 274 -14.93 14.13 23.37
N ARG A 275 -16.14 13.61 23.67
CA ARG A 275 -17.36 13.83 22.86
C ARG A 275 -17.69 15.32 22.60
N GLY A 276 -17.23 16.24 23.46
CA GLY A 276 -17.42 17.69 23.29
C GLY A 276 -16.38 18.40 22.42
N ILE A 277 -15.34 17.71 21.96
CA ILE A 277 -14.29 18.32 21.13
C ILE A 277 -14.85 18.54 19.72
N PRO A 278 -14.87 19.79 19.21
CA PRO A 278 -15.40 20.07 17.89
C PRO A 278 -14.46 19.56 16.79
N ILE A 279 -15.02 19.03 15.71
CA ILE A 279 -14.26 18.71 14.51
C ILE A 279 -13.88 20.03 13.80
N PRO A 280 -12.59 20.27 13.50
CA PRO A 280 -12.19 21.48 12.79
C PRO A 280 -12.88 21.64 11.43
N LYS A 281 -13.00 22.88 10.96
CA LYS A 281 -13.57 23.20 9.65
C LYS A 281 -12.59 22.81 8.53
N SER A 282 -13.12 22.46 7.36
CA SER A 282 -12.33 22.16 6.15
C SER A 282 -11.82 23.41 5.41
N ALA A 283 -12.35 24.59 5.73
CA ALA A 283 -11.96 25.83 5.06
C ALA A 283 -10.47 26.12 5.28
N GLY A 284 -9.73 26.30 4.18
CA GLY A 284 -8.30 26.63 4.21
C GLY A 284 -7.36 25.43 4.45
N THR A 285 -7.85 24.19 4.40
CA THR A 285 -7.00 22.99 4.63
C THR A 285 -6.60 22.24 3.34
N GLU A 286 -7.22 22.56 2.20
CA GLU A 286 -6.95 21.90 0.92
C GLU A 286 -5.58 22.31 0.35
N TYR A 287 -4.86 21.34 -0.22
CA TYR A 287 -3.50 21.50 -0.74
C TYR A 287 -3.39 21.19 -2.23
N ARG A 288 -4.39 20.52 -2.82
CA ARG A 288 -4.36 20.19 -4.25
C ARG A 288 -4.53 21.44 -5.08
N TYR A 289 -3.57 21.67 -5.98
CA TYR A 289 -3.49 22.88 -6.79
C TYR A 289 -4.81 23.22 -7.49
N GLU A 290 -5.45 22.25 -8.15
CA GLU A 290 -6.72 22.47 -8.88
C GLU A 290 -7.87 22.89 -7.96
N ALA A 291 -7.95 22.28 -6.77
CA ALA A 291 -8.99 22.59 -5.81
C ALA A 291 -8.77 23.97 -5.19
N VAL A 292 -7.53 24.38 -4.92
CA VAL A 292 -7.19 25.72 -4.40
C VAL A 292 -7.30 26.80 -5.48
N ALA A 293 -6.88 26.50 -6.71
CA ALA A 293 -6.97 27.40 -7.86
C ALA A 293 -8.42 27.68 -8.26
N GLY A 294 -9.32 26.70 -8.09
CA GLY A 294 -10.77 26.89 -8.30
C GLY A 294 -11.46 27.82 -7.30
N PHE A 295 -10.78 28.29 -6.25
CA PHE A 295 -11.33 29.26 -5.29
C PHE A 295 -11.00 30.73 -5.62
N ASN A 296 -10.14 31.01 -6.61
CA ASN A 296 -9.85 32.35 -7.09
C ASN A 296 -9.91 32.39 -8.61
N ASP A 297 -10.71 33.30 -9.20
CA ASP A 297 -10.88 33.49 -10.65
C ASP A 297 -9.57 33.82 -11.43
N ASP A 298 -8.43 33.88 -10.76
CA ASP A 298 -7.11 33.83 -11.38
C ASP A 298 -6.11 33.27 -10.34
N PRO A 299 -5.62 32.02 -10.46
CA PRO A 299 -4.57 31.56 -9.58
C PRO A 299 -3.33 32.43 -9.86
N PRO A 300 -2.62 32.94 -8.84
CA PRO A 300 -1.35 33.59 -9.08
C PRO A 300 -0.42 32.53 -9.67
N ARG A 301 -0.30 32.48 -11.00
CA ARG A 301 0.94 32.06 -11.63
C ARG A 301 1.97 32.93 -10.95
N LEU A 302 2.79 32.34 -10.06
CA LEU A 302 3.73 33.03 -9.17
C LEU A 302 4.82 33.84 -9.93
N GLY A 303 4.59 34.18 -11.20
CA GLY A 303 5.54 34.78 -12.12
C GLY A 303 6.72 33.87 -12.42
N LEU A 304 6.65 32.59 -12.00
CA LEU A 304 7.77 31.66 -12.09
C LEU A 304 8.03 31.35 -13.55
N LYS A 305 9.25 31.67 -13.99
CA LYS A 305 9.76 31.30 -15.31
C LYS A 305 10.22 29.83 -15.25
N PRO A 306 9.92 29.02 -16.27
CA PRO A 306 10.34 27.62 -16.30
C PRO A 306 11.86 27.49 -16.38
N ILE A 307 12.39 26.38 -15.85
CA ILE A 307 13.79 25.96 -15.99
C ILE A 307 13.84 24.72 -16.91
N SER A 308 14.80 24.68 -17.82
CA SER A 308 15.14 23.47 -18.60
C SER A 308 16.48 22.93 -18.13
N ILE A 309 16.57 21.61 -17.95
CA ILE A 309 17.79 20.90 -17.56
C ILE A 309 18.09 19.89 -18.68
N GLU A 310 19.29 19.98 -19.26
CA GLU A 310 19.70 19.14 -20.38
C GLU A 310 21.08 18.52 -20.13
N GLN A 311 21.24 17.25 -20.51
CA GLN A 311 22.51 16.54 -20.53
C GLN A 311 22.75 16.02 -21.95
N PRO A 312 23.36 16.83 -22.85
CA PRO A 312 23.50 16.47 -24.27
C PRO A 312 24.27 15.16 -24.51
N ALA A 313 25.18 14.80 -23.60
CA ALA A 313 25.95 13.55 -23.63
C ALA A 313 25.36 12.42 -22.78
N GLY A 314 24.14 12.60 -22.25
CA GLY A 314 23.51 11.67 -21.31
C GLY A 314 24.03 11.80 -19.86
N PRO A 315 23.51 10.97 -18.94
CA PRO A 315 23.95 10.96 -17.56
C PRO A 315 25.40 10.44 -17.44
N SER A 316 26.14 10.94 -16.45
CA SER A 316 27.50 10.44 -16.14
C SER A 316 27.51 9.22 -15.23
N PHE A 317 26.34 8.72 -14.84
CA PHE A 317 26.20 7.47 -14.10
C PHE A 317 25.75 6.36 -15.06
N GLU A 318 26.15 5.14 -14.74
CA GLU A 318 25.73 3.93 -15.41
C GLU A 318 25.00 3.06 -14.40
N VAL A 319 23.82 2.59 -14.75
CA VAL A 319 23.12 1.51 -14.04
C VAL A 319 23.21 0.27 -14.91
N GLU A 320 23.62 -0.85 -14.33
CA GLU A 320 23.68 -2.12 -15.06
C GLU A 320 22.30 -2.47 -15.66
N GLU A 321 22.29 -2.83 -16.95
CA GLU A 321 21.06 -3.16 -17.65
C GLU A 321 20.34 -4.36 -16.99
N GLY A 322 19.13 -4.11 -16.47
CA GLY A 322 18.37 -5.10 -15.72
C GLY A 322 19.08 -5.61 -14.46
N GLY A 323 19.99 -4.80 -13.90
CA GLY A 323 20.68 -5.06 -12.66
C GLY A 323 20.54 -3.91 -11.67
N HIS A 324 21.29 -4.03 -10.58
CA HIS A 324 21.23 -3.13 -9.42
C HIS A 324 22.58 -2.46 -9.12
N MET A 325 23.58 -2.68 -9.97
CA MET A 325 24.90 -2.06 -9.83
C MET A 325 24.91 -0.67 -10.46
N VAL A 326 25.37 0.31 -9.69
CA VAL A 326 25.52 1.70 -10.10
C VAL A 326 27.00 2.08 -10.11
N ARG A 327 27.45 2.73 -11.18
CA ARG A 327 28.80 3.30 -11.32
C ARG A 327 28.69 4.79 -11.61
N TRP A 328 29.39 5.61 -10.83
CA TRP A 328 29.38 7.06 -11.04
C TRP A 328 30.61 7.72 -10.45
N ALA A 329 31.34 8.51 -11.24
CA ALA A 329 32.45 9.35 -10.79
C ALA A 329 33.48 8.63 -9.89
N GLY A 330 33.87 7.39 -10.24
CA GLY A 330 34.81 6.60 -9.45
C GLY A 330 34.19 5.81 -8.29
N TRP A 331 32.87 5.87 -8.11
CA TRP A 331 32.12 5.03 -7.18
C TRP A 331 31.48 3.85 -7.88
N GLU A 332 31.37 2.74 -7.15
CA GLU A 332 30.63 1.54 -7.53
C GLU A 332 29.86 1.05 -6.30
N PHE A 333 28.56 0.79 -6.45
CA PHE A 333 27.72 0.24 -5.38
C PHE A 333 26.53 -0.54 -5.93
N HIS A 334 25.98 -1.43 -5.11
CA HIS A 334 24.72 -2.13 -5.35
C HIS A 334 23.59 -1.36 -4.67
N LEU A 335 22.48 -1.14 -5.37
CA LEU A 335 21.32 -0.38 -4.88
C LEU A 335 20.06 -1.21 -5.08
N LYS A 336 19.30 -1.49 -4.02
CA LYS A 336 18.01 -2.19 -4.14
C LYS A 336 16.94 -1.62 -3.21
N ALA A 337 15.70 -1.93 -3.53
CA ALA A 337 14.58 -1.79 -2.62
C ALA A 337 14.46 -3.02 -1.70
N ASP A 338 13.95 -2.81 -0.50
CA ASP A 338 13.65 -3.82 0.51
C ASP A 338 12.33 -3.45 1.20
N ALA A 339 11.44 -4.44 1.38
CA ALA A 339 10.09 -4.22 1.91
C ALA A 339 10.10 -3.56 3.30
N ARG A 340 11.08 -3.89 4.15
CA ARG A 340 11.19 -3.34 5.51
C ARG A 340 12.00 -2.05 5.53
N ALA A 341 13.21 -2.10 4.98
CA ALA A 341 14.21 -1.03 5.11
C ALA A 341 14.03 0.12 4.09
N GLY A 342 13.22 -0.09 3.05
CA GLY A 342 13.15 0.84 1.92
C GLY A 342 14.39 0.70 1.05
N VAL A 343 15.23 1.72 0.98
CA VAL A 343 16.44 1.69 0.13
C VAL A 343 17.62 1.07 0.88
N VAL A 344 18.28 0.11 0.24
CA VAL A 344 19.51 -0.52 0.73
C VAL A 344 20.65 -0.26 -0.25
N VAL A 345 21.75 0.30 0.26
CA VAL A 345 23.00 0.49 -0.48
C VAL A 345 24.02 -0.52 0.02
N SER A 346 24.59 -1.32 -0.88
CA SER A 346 25.56 -2.36 -0.54
C SER A 346 26.80 -2.29 -1.41
N ARG A 347 27.86 -3.00 -1.02
CA ARG A 347 29.09 -3.16 -1.83
C ARG A 347 29.69 -1.83 -2.30
N VAL A 348 29.66 -0.81 -1.44
CA VAL A 348 30.18 0.52 -1.77
C VAL A 348 31.68 0.48 -1.86
N ARG A 349 32.20 0.84 -3.03
CA ARG A 349 33.63 0.91 -3.35
C ARG A 349 33.92 2.25 -4.01
N ALA A 350 35.11 2.76 -3.73
CA ALA A 350 35.65 3.95 -4.38
C ALA A 350 36.94 3.58 -5.10
N ARG A 351 37.15 4.16 -6.27
CA ARG A 351 38.40 4.07 -7.01
C ARG A 351 39.36 5.12 -6.46
N ASP A 352 40.47 4.65 -5.92
CA ASP A 352 41.54 5.48 -5.41
C ASP A 352 42.16 6.28 -6.57
N PRO A 353 42.20 7.62 -6.51
CA PRO A 353 42.65 8.44 -7.63
C PRO A 353 44.17 8.35 -7.86
N ASP A 354 44.95 8.02 -6.83
CA ASP A 354 46.41 7.98 -6.92
C ASP A 354 46.89 6.63 -7.48
N THR A 355 46.26 5.53 -7.02
CA THR A 355 46.68 4.17 -7.39
C THR A 355 45.80 3.55 -8.49
N GLY A 356 44.58 4.05 -8.69
CA GLY A 356 43.60 3.49 -9.59
C GLY A 356 42.91 2.21 -9.08
N GLU A 357 43.25 1.75 -7.87
CA GLU A 357 42.70 0.54 -7.24
C GLU A 357 41.31 0.77 -6.64
N TRP A 358 40.51 -0.30 -6.56
CA TRP A 358 39.20 -0.25 -5.93
C TRP A 358 39.27 -0.56 -4.44
N ARG A 359 38.78 0.36 -3.60
CA ARG A 359 38.80 0.24 -2.13
C ARG A 359 37.38 0.13 -1.60
N GLY A 360 37.14 -0.85 -0.73
CA GLY A 360 35.86 -1.01 -0.05
C GLY A 360 35.64 0.12 0.96
N VAL A 361 34.44 0.70 0.96
CA VAL A 361 34.04 1.79 1.86
C VAL A 361 32.96 1.31 2.83
N MET A 362 31.90 0.67 2.31
CA MET A 362 30.79 0.17 3.13
C MET A 362 30.22 -1.11 2.52
N HIS A 363 30.03 -2.14 3.34
CA HIS A 363 29.43 -3.39 2.86
C HIS A 363 27.91 -3.27 2.65
N LYS A 364 27.20 -2.65 3.60
CA LYS A 364 25.75 -2.45 3.57
C LYS A 364 25.37 -1.27 4.46
N GLY A 365 24.44 -0.43 3.99
CA GLY A 365 23.87 0.69 4.73
C GLY A 365 22.41 0.92 4.34
N PHE A 366 21.58 1.18 5.33
CA PHE A 366 20.14 1.45 5.21
C PHE A 366 19.62 2.07 6.52
N VAL A 367 18.42 2.67 6.48
CA VAL A 367 17.74 3.10 7.70
C VAL A 367 17.10 1.87 8.34
N SER A 368 17.66 1.44 9.48
CA SER A 368 17.25 0.17 10.10
C SER A 368 15.92 0.27 10.83
N GLU A 369 15.62 1.43 11.40
CA GLU A 369 14.40 1.69 12.15
C GLU A 369 14.14 3.18 12.26
N LEU A 370 12.89 3.56 12.51
CA LEU A 370 12.49 4.90 12.91
C LEU A 370 11.72 4.82 14.23
N PHE A 371 11.80 5.88 15.04
CA PHE A 371 11.02 5.97 16.27
C PHE A 371 10.40 7.37 16.37
N VAL A 372 9.08 7.47 16.33
CA VAL A 372 8.35 8.74 16.28
C VAL A 372 7.41 8.88 17.49
N PRO A 373 7.94 9.19 18.69
CA PRO A 373 7.14 9.34 19.90
C PRO A 373 6.44 10.70 19.95
N TYR A 374 5.11 10.68 19.98
CA TYR A 374 4.32 11.83 20.36
C TYR A 374 4.39 12.05 21.88
N MET A 375 4.22 13.30 22.30
CA MET A 375 4.44 13.75 23.68
C MET A 375 3.16 14.09 24.45
N ASP A 376 2.00 13.69 23.92
CA ASP A 376 0.71 13.86 24.58
C ASP A 376 0.35 12.56 25.34
N PRO A 377 0.28 12.60 26.69
CA PRO A 377 0.01 11.43 27.50
C PRO A 377 -1.48 11.07 27.61
N THR A 378 -2.38 11.79 26.94
CA THR A 378 -3.82 11.51 26.99
C THR A 378 -4.19 10.23 26.23
N ASP A 379 -5.37 9.68 26.52
CA ASP A 379 -5.87 8.40 25.98
C ASP A 379 -5.80 8.31 24.44
N ALA A 380 -6.03 9.43 23.75
CA ALA A 380 -6.02 9.51 22.29
C ALA A 380 -4.61 9.56 21.68
N TRP A 381 -3.55 9.76 22.45
CA TRP A 381 -2.21 10.03 21.92
C TRP A 381 -1.08 9.24 22.57
N TYR A 382 -1.24 8.76 23.81
CA TYR A 382 -0.15 8.16 24.59
C TYR A 382 0.58 7.03 23.87
N PHE A 383 -0.13 6.28 23.01
CA PHE A 383 0.38 5.10 22.32
C PHE A 383 1.06 5.41 20.97
N LYS A 384 1.01 6.66 20.50
CA LYS A 384 1.54 7.05 19.19
C LYS A 384 3.07 7.17 19.27
N THR A 385 3.73 6.04 19.19
CA THR A 385 5.19 5.92 19.27
C THR A 385 5.70 5.01 18.14
N TYR A 386 5.37 5.38 16.91
CA TYR A 386 5.59 4.58 15.71
C TYR A 386 7.01 4.03 15.63
N MET A 387 7.12 2.76 15.26
CA MET A 387 8.36 2.14 14.79
C MET A 387 8.22 1.80 13.31
N ASP A 388 8.30 2.81 12.45
CA ASP A 388 7.79 2.77 11.07
C ASP A 388 8.33 1.60 10.24
N ALA A 389 9.65 1.34 10.29
CA ALA A 389 10.25 0.28 9.48
C ALA A 389 9.83 -1.10 10.00
N GLY A 390 9.81 -1.30 11.31
CA GLY A 390 9.44 -2.56 11.95
C GLY A 390 7.93 -2.87 11.89
N GLU A 391 7.09 -1.85 12.05
CA GLU A 391 5.63 -2.01 12.17
C GLU A 391 4.92 -1.94 10.82
N TYR A 392 5.36 -1.07 9.89
CA TYR A 392 4.68 -0.79 8.63
C TYR A 392 5.50 -1.12 7.38
N GLY A 393 6.83 -1.07 7.49
CA GLY A 393 7.79 -1.34 6.41
C GLY A 393 7.98 -0.15 5.47
N PHE A 394 9.18 0.44 5.45
CA PHE A 394 9.48 1.60 4.59
C PHE A 394 9.34 1.29 3.10
N GLY A 395 9.70 0.09 2.66
CA GLY A 395 9.51 -0.32 1.26
C GLY A 395 8.03 -0.52 0.94
N LEU A 396 7.29 -1.18 1.82
CA LEU A 396 5.85 -1.40 1.66
C LEU A 396 5.06 -0.08 1.63
N GLN A 397 5.49 0.93 2.39
CA GLN A 397 4.88 2.27 2.40
C GLN A 397 5.48 3.22 1.33
N ALA A 398 6.43 2.77 0.51
CA ALA A 398 6.99 3.60 -0.54
C ALA A 398 5.98 3.84 -1.66
N MET A 399 5.93 5.07 -2.15
CA MET A 399 5.03 5.48 -3.23
C MET A 399 5.77 5.59 -4.55
N PRO A 400 5.12 5.32 -5.69
CA PRO A 400 5.68 5.65 -6.99
C PRO A 400 6.01 7.14 -7.08
N LEU A 401 7.25 7.47 -7.43
CA LEU A 401 7.71 8.84 -7.58
C LEU A 401 7.01 9.52 -8.76
N VAL A 402 6.55 10.75 -8.56
CA VAL A 402 5.89 11.57 -9.59
C VAL A 402 6.95 12.26 -10.44
N PRO A 403 7.10 11.89 -11.74
CA PRO A 403 8.12 12.50 -12.59
C PRO A 403 7.94 14.01 -12.74
N LEU A 404 9.04 14.75 -12.76
CA LEU A 404 9.11 16.21 -12.81
C LEU A 404 8.60 16.95 -11.56
N ASN A 405 7.98 16.26 -10.60
CA ASN A 405 7.65 16.80 -9.29
C ASN A 405 8.68 16.35 -8.25
N ASP A 406 8.85 15.04 -8.11
CA ASP A 406 9.74 14.44 -7.11
C ASP A 406 11.16 14.25 -7.66
N CYS A 407 11.29 14.07 -8.97
CA CYS A 407 12.54 13.77 -9.66
C CYS A 407 12.66 14.54 -10.98
N PRO A 408 13.86 15.04 -11.34
CA PRO A 408 14.07 15.79 -12.58
C PRO A 408 13.91 14.90 -13.82
N ARG A 409 13.78 15.51 -15.00
CA ARG A 409 13.53 14.81 -16.28
C ARG A 409 14.56 13.73 -16.61
N ASN A 410 15.80 13.93 -16.20
CA ASN A 410 16.93 13.04 -16.46
C ASN A 410 17.16 11.99 -15.36
N ALA A 411 16.19 11.80 -14.46
CA ALA A 411 16.25 10.75 -13.44
C ALA A 411 16.14 9.35 -14.04
N HIS A 412 16.79 8.39 -13.38
CA HIS A 412 16.62 6.96 -13.62
C HIS A 412 15.78 6.38 -12.48
N TYR A 413 14.73 5.63 -12.82
CA TYR A 413 13.83 5.02 -11.85
C TYR A 413 14.14 3.53 -11.72
N MET A 414 14.06 3.01 -10.50
CA MET A 414 14.21 1.59 -10.19
C MET A 414 12.97 1.15 -9.42
N ASP A 415 12.31 0.10 -9.90
CA ASP A 415 11.10 -0.42 -9.28
C ASP A 415 11.44 -1.25 -8.04
N GLY A 416 10.61 -1.12 -7.00
CA GLY A 416 10.61 -2.00 -5.84
C GLY A 416 9.52 -3.04 -6.00
N VAL A 417 9.90 -4.31 -6.04
CA VAL A 417 8.96 -5.45 -6.17
C VAL A 417 8.94 -6.20 -4.84
N PHE A 418 7.76 -6.32 -4.24
CA PHE A 418 7.54 -6.97 -2.96
C PHE A 418 6.38 -7.94 -3.06
N ALA A 419 6.43 -9.03 -2.30
CA ALA A 419 5.31 -9.97 -2.22
C ALA A 419 4.14 -9.37 -1.42
N ALA A 420 2.92 -9.60 -1.89
CA ALA A 420 1.71 -9.30 -1.13
C ALA A 420 1.48 -10.33 0.00
N ALA A 421 0.42 -10.13 0.80
CA ALA A 421 0.09 -11.01 1.93
C ALA A 421 -0.20 -12.46 1.53
N ASP A 422 -0.61 -12.71 0.29
CA ASP A 422 -0.83 -14.05 -0.25
C ASP A 422 0.44 -14.68 -0.86
N GLY A 423 1.54 -13.92 -0.89
CA GLY A 423 2.86 -14.31 -1.37
C GLY A 423 3.07 -14.15 -2.89
N ILE A 424 2.20 -13.42 -3.59
CA ILE A 424 2.32 -13.15 -5.04
C ILE A 424 2.86 -11.74 -5.29
#